data_AF-A0A843FQ76-F1
#
_entry.id   AF-A0A843FQ76-F1
#
_cell.length_a   1.000
_cell.length_b   1.000
_cell.length_c   1.000
_cell.angle_alpha   90.00
_cell.angle_beta   90.00
_cell.angle_gamma   90.00
#
_symmetry.space_group_name_H-M   'P 1'
#
loop_
_entity.id
_entity.type
_entity.pdbx_description
1 polymer ?
#
loop_
_entity_poly.entity_id
_entity_poly.type
_entity_poly.pdbx_seq_one_letter_code
_entity_poly.pdbx_strand_id
1 'polypeptide(L)'
;MFIEIIGVITILMALRAVITKDRAEKLLYINVIGFCVSALIALYIQTPFGLVLAATFFISSTIGANAIAYSLKDLEDEITFDKDMEEHKEN
;
A
#
# COMPACT_ATOMS: atom_id res chain seq x y z
N MET A 1 -22.70 10.78 3.71
CA MET A 1 -21.74 11.62 2.96
C MET A 1 -20.29 11.15 3.06
N PHE A 2 -19.57 11.31 4.20
CA PHE A 2 -18.14 10.95 4.25
C PHE A 2 -17.86 9.47 3.98
N ILE A 3 -18.67 8.56 4.54
CA ILE A 3 -18.56 7.12 4.33
C ILE A 3 -18.75 6.76 2.84
N GLU A 4 -19.71 7.38 2.16
CA GLU A 4 -19.95 7.14 0.72
C GLU A 4 -18.77 7.62 -0.12
N ILE A 5 -18.24 8.81 0.15
CA ILE A 5 -17.08 9.37 -0.56
C ILE A 5 -15.87 8.46 -0.39
N ILE A 6 -15.57 8.04 0.84
CA ILE A 6 -14.47 7.10 1.14
C ILE A 6 -14.71 5.76 0.45
N GLY A 7 -15.94 5.26 0.43
CA GLY A 7 -16.31 4.04 -0.27
C GLY A 7 -16.01 4.13 -1.77
N VAL A 8 -16.39 5.22 -2.43
CA VAL A 8 -16.09 5.45 -3.85
C VAL A 8 -14.58 5.52 -4.10
N ILE A 9 -13.83 6.26 -3.27
CA ILE A 9 -12.37 6.34 -3.37
C ILE A 9 -11.74 4.95 -3.21
N THR A 10 -12.21 4.17 -2.23
CA THR A 10 -11.71 2.81 -1.97
C THR A 10 -11.88 1.92 -3.20
N ILE A 11 -13.07 1.94 -3.82
CA ILE A 11 -13.36 1.14 -5.03
C ILE A 11 -12.48 1.58 -6.20
N LEU A 12 -12.34 2.89 -6.42
CA LEU A 12 -11.50 3.43 -7.50
C LEU A 12 -10.03 3.05 -7.32
N MET A 13 -9.50 3.14 -6.11
CA MET A 13 -8.12 2.74 -5.80
C MET A 13 -7.92 1.24 -5.89
N ALA A 14 -8.90 0.43 -5.47
CA ALA A 14 -8.85 -1.02 -5.62
C ALA A 14 -8.79 -1.43 -7.09
N LEU A 15 -9.61 -0.81 -7.94
CA LEU A 15 -9.56 -1.03 -9.39
C LEU A 15 -8.20 -0.65 -9.98
N ARG A 16 -7.67 0.53 -9.61
CA ARG A 16 -6.33 0.97 -10.01
C ARG A 16 -5.24 -0.02 -9.55
N ALA A 17 -5.31 -0.51 -8.31
CA ALA A 17 -4.35 -1.48 -7.78
C ALA A 17 -4.35 -2.82 -8.54
N VAL A 18 -5.47 -3.23 -9.12
CA VAL A 18 -5.58 -4.46 -9.92
C VAL A 18 -5.04 -4.27 -11.34
N ILE A 19 -5.32 -3.12 -11.97
CA ILE A 19 -4.93 -2.84 -13.36
C ILE A 19 -3.45 -2.47 -13.47
N THR A 20 -2.90 -1.81 -12.46
CA THR A 20 -1.53 -1.26 -12.49
C THR A 20 -0.48 -2.37 -12.46
N LYS A 21 0.42 -2.32 -13.44
CA LYS A 21 1.56 -3.26 -13.56
C LYS A 21 2.76 -2.82 -12.74
N ASP A 22 2.99 -1.51 -12.65
CA ASP A 22 4.08 -0.94 -11.90
C ASP A 22 3.91 -1.26 -10.40
N ARG A 23 4.97 -1.82 -9.79
CA ARG A 23 4.90 -2.28 -8.40
C ARG A 23 4.86 -1.10 -7.44
N ALA A 24 5.60 -0.03 -7.71
CA ALA A 24 5.66 1.15 -6.86
C ALA A 24 4.32 1.91 -6.87
N GLU A 25 3.73 2.12 -8.05
CA GLU A 25 2.42 2.75 -8.21
C GLU A 25 1.32 1.91 -7.58
N LYS A 26 1.39 0.57 -7.69
CA LYS A 26 0.46 -0.35 -7.03
C LYS A 26 0.50 -0.23 -5.50
N LEU A 27 1.68 -0.06 -4.90
CA LEU A 27 1.80 0.12 -3.45
C LEU A 27 1.15 1.43 -2.97
N LEU A 28 1.24 2.50 -3.76
CA LEU A 28 0.55 3.75 -3.44
C LEU A 28 -0.96 3.53 -3.35
N TYR A 29 -1.55 2.82 -4.33
CA TYR A 29 -2.98 2.50 -4.30
C TYR A 29 -3.37 1.62 -3.10
N ILE A 30 -2.56 0.62 -2.76
CA ILE A 30 -2.80 -0.25 -1.59
C ILE A 30 -2.73 0.56 -0.29
N ASN A 31 -1.78 1.50 -0.18
CA ASN A 31 -1.67 2.36 0.99
C ASN A 31 -2.92 3.24 1.17
N VAL A 32 -3.42 3.84 0.08
CA VAL A 32 -4.66 4.64 0.12
C VAL A 32 -5.86 3.79 0.54
N ILE A 33 -5.96 2.54 0.07
CA ILE A 33 -7.00 1.61 0.51
C ILE A 33 -6.90 1.35 2.03
N GLY A 34 -5.69 1.14 2.57
CA GLY A 34 -5.46 0.99 4.01
C GLY A 34 -5.93 2.22 4.81
N PHE A 35 -5.61 3.43 4.35
CA PHE A 35 -6.12 4.66 4.95
C PHE A 35 -7.66 4.73 4.93
N CYS A 36 -8.27 4.36 3.81
CA CYS A 36 -9.73 4.35 3.67
C CYS A 36 -10.38 3.36 4.65
N VAL A 37 -9.81 2.16 4.80
CA VAL A 37 -10.32 1.16 5.76
C VAL A 37 -10.21 1.67 7.20
N SER A 38 -9.09 2.29 7.60
CA SER A 38 -8.97 2.91 8.92
C SER A 38 -10.03 4.00 9.14
N ALA A 39 -10.23 4.88 8.16
CA ALA A 39 -11.25 5.93 8.23
C ALA A 39 -12.68 5.36 8.32
N LEU A 40 -12.97 4.28 7.59
CA LEU A 40 -14.25 3.59 7.67
C LEU A 40 -14.47 2.97 9.06
N ILE A 41 -13.46 2.35 9.65
CA ILE A 41 -13.54 1.82 11.03
C ILE A 41 -13.88 2.95 12.01
N ALA A 42 -13.17 4.07 11.93
CA ALA A 42 -13.36 5.21 12.83
C ALA A 42 -14.75 5.87 12.67
N LEU A 43 -15.28 5.94 11.45
CA LEU A 43 -16.56 6.59 11.16
C LEU A 43 -17.76 5.66 11.42
N TYR A 44 -17.61 4.36 11.21
CA TYR A 44 -18.69 3.38 11.37
C TYR A 44 -18.82 2.89 12.82
N ILE A 45 -17.71 2.64 13.51
CA ILE A 45 -17.71 2.18 14.89
C ILE A 45 -17.60 3.37 15.83
N GLN A 46 -18.75 3.94 16.22
CA GLN A 46 -18.85 5.12 17.09
C GLN A 46 -18.66 4.78 18.58
N THR A 47 -17.61 4.03 18.90
CA THR A 47 -17.22 3.72 20.29
C THR A 47 -15.75 4.07 20.50
N PRO A 48 -15.31 4.33 21.75
CA PRO A 48 -13.89 4.56 22.04
C PRO A 48 -12.99 3.42 21.55
N PHE A 49 -13.50 2.18 21.58
CA PHE A 49 -12.79 1.01 21.06
C PHE A 49 -12.65 1.04 19.53
N GLY A 50 -13.62 1.61 18.81
CA GLY A 50 -13.53 1.83 17.36
C GLY A 50 -12.33 2.70 16.97
N LEU A 51 -12.02 3.73 17.78
CA LEU A 51 -10.84 4.56 17.58
C LEU A 51 -9.54 3.77 17.80
N VAL A 52 -9.49 2.93 18.84
CA VAL A 52 -8.35 2.04 19.09
C VAL A 52 -8.13 1.11 17.91
N LEU A 53 -9.19 0.46 17.41
CA LEU A 53 -9.11 -0.41 16.23
C LEU A 53 -8.62 0.33 14.99
N ALA A 54 -9.17 1.52 14.73
CA ALA A 54 -8.77 2.34 13.58
C ALA A 54 -7.29 2.73 13.65
N ALA A 55 -6.80 3.13 14.83
CA ALA A 55 -5.41 3.49 15.06
C ALA A 55 -4.46 2.28 14.93
N THR A 56 -4.82 1.13 15.51
CA THR A 56 -4.04 -0.10 15.39
C THR A 56 -3.96 -0.53 13.93
N PHE A 57 -5.09 -0.59 13.22
CA PHE A 57 -5.10 -0.92 11.80
C PHE A 57 -4.26 0.06 10.98
N PHE A 58 -4.37 1.36 11.27
CA PHE A 58 -3.62 2.40 10.58
C PHE A 58 -2.11 2.24 10.70
N ILE A 59 -1.62 2.03 11.93
CA ILE A 59 -0.20 1.84 12.20
C ILE A 59 0.31 0.57 11.53
N SER A 60 -0.43 -0.54 11.68
CA SER A 60 -0.07 -1.82 11.04
C SER A 60 -0.03 -1.70 9.51
N SER A 61 -1.00 -1.01 8.90
CA SER A 61 -1.02 -0.76 7.46
C SER A 61 0.18 0.07 6.99
N THR A 62 0.57 1.08 7.76
CA THR A 62 1.71 1.94 7.43
C THR A 62 3.04 1.18 7.50
N ILE A 63 3.22 0.38 8.56
CA ILE A 63 4.41 -0.49 8.70
C ILE A 63 4.46 -1.50 7.56
N GLY A 64 3.33 -2.17 7.26
CA GLY A 64 3.24 -3.13 6.18
C GLY A 64 3.57 -2.53 4.81
N ALA A 65 3.01 -1.35 4.50
CA ALA A 65 3.28 -0.67 3.23
C ALA A 65 4.76 -0.31 3.05
N ASN A 66 5.41 0.21 4.10
CA ASN A 66 6.84 0.55 4.06
C ASN A 66 7.73 -0.69 3.98
N ALA A 67 7.37 -1.78 4.66
CA ALA A 67 8.09 -3.04 4.57
C ALA A 67 8.05 -3.63 3.15
N ILE A 68 6.89 -3.60 2.49
CA ILE A 68 6.76 -4.08 1.12
C ILE A 68 7.55 -3.17 0.15
N ALA A 69 7.50 -1.85 0.34
CA ALA A 69 8.29 -0.92 -0.46
C ALA A 69 9.80 -1.17 -0.33
N TYR A 70 10.27 -1.43 0.89
CA TYR A 70 11.66 -1.79 1.14
C TYR A 70 12.05 -3.09 0.43
N SER A 71 11.27 -4.16 0.58
CA SER A 71 11.55 -5.43 -0.08
C SER A 71 11.51 -5.36 -1.61
N LEU A 72 10.66 -4.52 -2.19
CA LEU A 72 10.63 -4.32 -3.64
C LEU A 72 11.87 -3.56 -4.13
N LYS A 73 12.32 -2.56 -3.39
CA LYS A 73 13.54 -1.83 -3.70
C LYS A 73 14.77 -2.74 -3.63
N ASP A 74 14.88 -3.53 -2.57
CA ASP A 74 15.98 -4.49 -2.38
C ASP A 74 16.07 -5.49 -3.55
N LEU A 75 14.92 -6.00 -4.00
CA LEU A 75 14.84 -6.90 -5.16
C LEU A 75 15.24 -6.19 -6.48
N GLU A 76 14.88 -4.92 -6.65
CA GLU A 76 15.25 -4.13 -7.83
C GLU A 76 16.76 -3.85 -7.88
N ASP A 77 17.36 -3.56 -6.73
CA ASP A 77 18.81 -3.39 -6.58
C ASP A 77 19.56 -4.69 -6.91
N GLU A 78 19.07 -5.85 -6.45
CA GLU A 78 19.63 -7.18 -6.77
C GLU A 78 19.56 -7.51 -8.27
N ILE A 79 18.39 -7.31 -8.91
CA ILE A 79 18.23 -7.53 -10.36
C ILE A 79 19.15 -6.63 -11.19
N THR A 80 19.40 -5.40 -10.73
CA THR A 80 20.29 -4.46 -11.41
C THR A 80 21.74 -4.90 -11.28
N PHE A 81 22.16 -5.30 -10.07
CA PHE A 81 23.51 -5.79 -9.82
C PHE A 81 23.86 -7.05 -10.63
N ASP A 82 22.92 -7.99 -10.75
CA ASP A 82 23.11 -9.20 -11.56
C ASP A 82 23.32 -8.87 -13.05
N LYS A 83 22.56 -7.91 -13.60
CA LYS A 83 22.73 -7.44 -14.99
C LYS A 83 24.09 -6.80 -15.21
N ASP A 84 24.54 -5.95 -14.29
CA ASP A 84 25.85 -5.29 -14.40
C ASP A 84 26.99 -6.32 -14.39
N MET A 85 26.87 -7.39 -13.58
CA MET A 85 27.82 -8.50 -13.54
C MET A 85 27.83 -9.36 -14.81
N GLU A 86 26.68 -9.56 -15.47
CA GLU A 86 26.60 -10.25 -16.76
C GLU A 86 27.26 -9.43 -17.87
N GLU A 87 27.00 -8.12 -17.95
CA GLU A 87 27.66 -7.23 -18.93
C GLU A 87 29.19 -7.18 -18.76
N HIS A 88 29.68 -7.27 -17.52
CA HIS A 88 31.12 -7.35 -17.24
C HIS A 88 31.77 -8.70 -17.58
N LYS A 89 31.00 -9.77 -17.76
CA LYS A 89 31.52 -11.08 -18.22
C LYS A 89 31.56 -11.22 -19.74
N GLU A 90 30.74 -10.45 -20.46
CA GLU A 90 30.68 -10.48 -21.92
C GLU A 90 31.68 -9.52 -22.61
N ASN A 91 32.32 -8.62 -21.84
CA ASN A 91 33.39 -7.71 -22.30
C ASN A 91 34.79 -8.19 -21.87
#